data_AF-A0AAP6V860-F1
#
_entry.id   AF-A0AAP6V860-F1
#
_cell.length_a   1.000
_cell.length_b   1.000
_cell.length_c   1.000
_cell.angle_alpha   90.00
_cell.angle_beta   90.00
_cell.angle_gamma   90.00
#
_symmetry.space_group_name_H-M   'P 1'
#
loop_
_entity.id
_entity.type
_entity.pdbx_description
1 polymer ?
#
loop_
_entity_poly.entity_id
_entity_poly.type
_entity_poly.pdbx_seq_one_letter_code
_entity_poly.pdbx_strand_id
1 'polypeptide(L)'
;MKIWIDNVKGFLQGYSLVEQPKTIEVEVNEDFSDFFNYRWDGTSLIYDPDNVPEPVPTPPTELELLQKQNAELMKQVSQQNQVIQQTQRMTGELMKQVAELTKGAE
;
A
#
# COMPACT_ATOMS: atom_id res chain seq x y z
N MET A 1 -13.34 -36.43 -7.20
CA MET A 1 -13.21 -35.83 -8.55
C MET A 1 -11.73 -35.71 -8.92
N LYS A 2 -11.42 -35.65 -10.23
CA LYS A 2 -10.05 -35.51 -10.72
C LYS A 2 -9.75 -34.06 -11.07
N ILE A 3 -8.59 -33.59 -10.64
CA ILE A 3 -8.05 -32.27 -10.96
C ILE A 3 -6.60 -32.39 -11.43
N TRP A 4 -6.13 -31.35 -12.10
CA TRP A 4 -4.75 -31.23 -12.55
C TRP A 4 -4.09 -30.00 -11.91
N ILE A 5 -2.97 -30.22 -11.24
CA ILE A 5 -2.20 -29.17 -10.55
C ILE A 5 -0.77 -29.11 -11.09
N ASP A 6 -0.12 -27.96 -10.93
CA ASP A 6 1.32 -27.87 -11.18
C ASP A 6 2.10 -28.73 -10.18
N ASN A 7 3.09 -29.47 -10.67
CA ASN A 7 3.98 -30.25 -9.80
C ASN A 7 5.06 -29.36 -9.16
N VAL A 8 4.60 -28.38 -8.37
CA VAL A 8 5.43 -27.41 -7.66
C VAL A 8 5.07 -27.46 -6.19
N LYS A 9 6.06 -27.74 -5.32
CA LYS A 9 5.83 -27.80 -3.87
C LYS A 9 5.36 -26.44 -3.35
N GLY A 10 4.31 -26.42 -2.53
CA GLY A 10 3.72 -25.20 -1.99
C GLY A 10 2.20 -25.21 -2.03
N PHE A 11 1.59 -24.11 -1.60
CA PHE A 11 0.14 -23.93 -1.63
C PHE A 11 -0.38 -23.84 -3.06
N LEU A 12 -1.50 -24.51 -3.32
CA LEU A 12 -2.12 -24.50 -4.64
C LEU A 12 -2.54 -23.08 -5.01
N GLN A 13 -2.06 -22.61 -6.17
CA GLN A 13 -2.46 -21.32 -6.75
C GLN A 13 -3.65 -21.47 -7.71
N GLY A 14 -3.96 -22.70 -8.09
CA GLY A 14 -5.08 -23.05 -8.96
C GLY A 14 -5.05 -24.53 -9.30
N TYR A 15 -6.09 -24.98 -9.99
CA TYR A 15 -6.18 -26.30 -10.59
C TYR A 15 -6.99 -26.24 -11.88
N SER A 16 -6.86 -27.27 -12.70
CA SER A 16 -7.66 -27.47 -13.89
C SER A 16 -8.56 -28.70 -13.72
N LEU A 17 -9.75 -28.67 -14.32
CA LEU A 17 -10.64 -29.83 -14.44
C LEU A 17 -10.34 -30.71 -15.66
N VAL A 18 -9.35 -30.31 -16.46
CA VAL A 18 -8.87 -31.02 -17.64
C VAL A 18 -7.34 -31.10 -17.62
N GLU A 19 -6.79 -32.14 -18.25
CA GLU A 19 -5.34 -32.30 -18.37
C GLU A 19 -4.68 -31.09 -19.05
N GLN A 20 -3.53 -30.66 -18.51
CA GLN A 20 -2.73 -29.56 -19.03
C GLN A 20 -1.27 -30.01 -19.18
N PRO A 21 -0.48 -29.39 -20.07
CA PRO A 21 0.94 -29.70 -20.17
C PRO A 21 1.66 -29.45 -18.84
N LYS A 22 2.48 -30.41 -18.40
CA LYS A 22 3.33 -30.33 -17.18
C LYS A 22 2.56 -30.30 -15.84
N THR A 23 1.27 -30.63 -15.83
CA THR A 23 0.51 -30.84 -14.60
C THR A 23 0.45 -32.32 -14.23
N ILE A 24 0.06 -32.60 -12.99
CA ILE A 24 -0.17 -33.95 -12.46
C ILE A 24 -1.63 -34.13 -12.09
N GLU A 25 -2.17 -35.33 -12.34
CA GLU A 25 -3.52 -35.70 -11.92
C GLU A 25 -3.54 -36.00 -10.42
N VAL A 26 -4.51 -35.41 -9.71
CA VAL A 26 -4.77 -35.68 -8.30
C VAL A 26 -6.26 -35.90 -8.11
N GLU A 27 -6.61 -36.90 -7.30
CA GLU A 27 -7.99 -37.15 -6.89
C GLU A 27 -8.32 -36.41 -5.59
N VAL A 28 -9.40 -35.64 -5.59
CA VAL A 28 -9.87 -34.81 -4.48
C VAL A 28 -11.36 -35.03 -4.21
N ASN A 29 -11.88 -34.49 -3.11
CA ASN A 29 -13.32 -34.52 -2.81
C ASN A 29 -14.13 -33.68 -3.82
N GLU A 30 -15.44 -33.94 -3.95
CA GLU A 30 -16.30 -33.20 -4.90
C GLU A 30 -16.44 -31.70 -4.57
N ASP A 31 -16.34 -31.33 -3.30
CA ASP A 31 -16.24 -29.94 -2.86
C ASP A 31 -14.77 -29.61 -2.57
N PHE A 32 -14.07 -29.10 -3.59
CA PHE A 32 -12.67 -28.64 -3.52
C PHE A 32 -12.59 -27.14 -3.87
N SER A 33 -13.55 -26.38 -3.36
CA SER A 33 -13.66 -24.93 -3.57
C SER A 33 -12.62 -24.16 -2.75
N ASP A 34 -12.14 -24.74 -1.66
CA ASP A 34 -11.16 -24.20 -0.72
C ASP A 34 -9.72 -24.64 -1.02
N PHE A 35 -9.43 -24.96 -2.29
CA PHE A 35 -8.14 -25.50 -2.73
C PHE A 35 -6.90 -24.71 -2.27
N PHE A 36 -7.05 -23.40 -2.03
CA PHE A 36 -5.99 -22.51 -1.53
C PHE A 36 -5.51 -22.88 -0.11
N ASN A 37 -6.29 -23.65 0.65
CA ASN A 37 -5.89 -24.22 1.94
C ASN A 37 -5.05 -25.50 1.79
N TYR A 38 -4.87 -26.02 0.57
CA TYR A 38 -4.10 -27.23 0.33
C TYR A 38 -2.70 -26.90 -0.19
N ARG A 39 -1.71 -27.65 0.31
CA ARG A 39 -0.32 -27.61 -0.12
C ARG A 39 0.10 -28.93 -0.76
N TRP A 40 0.76 -28.85 -1.90
CA TRP A 40 1.46 -29.98 -2.51
C TRP A 40 2.84 -30.17 -1.87
N ASP A 41 3.13 -31.37 -1.36
CA ASP A 41 4.43 -31.70 -0.74
C ASP A 41 5.40 -32.44 -1.68
N GLY A 42 4.96 -32.77 -2.90
CA GLY A 42 5.66 -33.62 -3.87
C GLY A 42 5.08 -35.03 -4.01
N THR A 43 4.16 -35.43 -3.14
CA THR A 43 3.56 -36.77 -3.10
C THR A 43 2.04 -36.70 -2.94
N SER A 44 1.53 -35.86 -2.05
CA SER A 44 0.10 -35.71 -1.77
C SER A 44 -0.29 -34.27 -1.43
N LEU A 45 -1.59 -33.99 -1.51
CA LEU A 45 -2.16 -32.74 -1.00
C LEU A 45 -2.35 -32.81 0.51
N ILE A 46 -1.90 -31.77 1.19
CA ILE A 46 -2.02 -31.60 2.64
C ILE A 46 -2.92 -30.41 2.90
N TYR A 47 -3.99 -30.60 3.66
CA TYR A 47 -4.84 -29.51 4.14
C TYR A 47 -4.16 -28.76 5.28
N ASP A 48 -3.85 -27.48 5.09
CA ASP A 48 -2.99 -26.67 5.97
C ASP A 48 -3.47 -25.19 6.03
N PRO A 49 -4.72 -24.94 6.48
CA PRO A 49 -5.32 -23.60 6.47
C PRO A 49 -4.59 -22.61 7.39
N ASP A 50 -3.92 -23.09 8.43
CA ASP A 50 -3.23 -22.27 9.42
C ASP A 50 -1.91 -21.67 8.88
N ASN A 51 -1.37 -22.22 7.79
CA ASN A 51 -0.10 -21.79 7.21
C ASN A 51 -0.24 -21.19 5.80
N VAL A 52 -1.47 -20.86 5.38
CA VAL A 52 -1.72 -20.23 4.07
C VAL A 52 -0.97 -18.88 4.02
N PRO A 53 -0.16 -18.62 2.99
CA PRO A 53 0.57 -17.37 2.88
C PRO A 53 -0.38 -16.19 2.89
N GLU A 54 -0.08 -15.18 3.70
CA GLU A 54 -0.82 -13.93 3.66
C GLU A 54 -0.72 -13.32 2.24
N PRO A 55 -1.81 -12.72 1.74
CA PRO A 55 -1.78 -12.03 0.46
C PRO A 55 -0.72 -10.93 0.52
N VAL A 56 0.06 -10.81 -0.55
CA VAL A 56 1.03 -9.72 -0.67
C VAL A 56 0.24 -8.40 -0.57
N PRO A 57 0.64 -7.46 0.31
CA PRO A 57 -0.05 -6.19 0.43
C PRO A 57 -0.06 -5.48 -0.93
N THR A 58 -1.24 -5.04 -1.35
CA THR A 58 -1.38 -4.28 -2.59
C THR A 58 -0.54 -3.01 -2.49
N PRO A 59 0.35 -2.72 -3.46
CA PRO A 59 1.02 -1.43 -3.51
C PRO A 59 0.01 -0.28 -3.49
N PRO A 60 0.33 0.87 -2.89
CA PRO A 60 -0.56 2.01 -2.89
C PRO A 60 -0.90 2.41 -4.33
N THR A 61 -2.17 2.70 -4.54
CA THR A 61 -2.68 3.20 -5.81
C THR A 61 -2.11 4.59 -6.12
N GLU A 62 -2.13 4.97 -7.39
CA GLU A 62 -1.74 6.32 -7.81
C GLU A 62 -2.58 7.40 -7.09
N LEU A 63 -3.86 7.14 -6.88
CA LEU A 63 -4.76 8.05 -6.17
C LEU A 63 -4.33 8.26 -4.71
N GLU A 64 -3.97 7.19 -3.98
CA GLU A 64 -3.49 7.30 -2.60
C GLU A 64 -2.16 8.05 -2.52
N LEU A 65 -1.27 7.84 -3.50
CA LEU A 65 -0.02 8.58 -3.59
C LEU A 65 -0.27 10.07 -3.82
N LEU A 66 -1.17 10.41 -4.75
CA LEU A 66 -1.55 11.80 -5.04
C LEU A 66 -2.23 12.47 -3.84
N GLN A 67 -3.09 11.77 -3.11
CA GLN A 67 -3.70 12.28 -1.88
C GLN A 67 -2.64 12.59 -0.82
N LYS A 68 -1.65 11.70 -0.64
CA LYS A 68 -0.53 11.91 0.27
C LYS A 68 0.32 13.12 -0.12
N GLN A 69 0.65 13.25 -1.40
CA GLN A 69 1.38 14.40 -1.92
C GLN A 69 0.62 15.71 -1.73
N ASN A 70 -0.69 15.72 -1.99
CA ASN A 70 -1.53 16.90 -1.78
C ASN A 70 -1.61 17.28 -0.30
N ALA A 71 -1.73 16.33 0.61
CA ALA A 71 -1.72 16.60 2.05
C ALA A 71 -0.39 17.23 2.51
N GLU A 72 0.73 16.75 1.97
CA GLU A 72 2.06 17.29 2.26
C GLU A 72 2.25 18.70 1.69
N LEU A 73 1.80 18.94 0.45
CA LEU A 73 1.80 20.27 -0.15
C LEU A 73 0.94 21.25 0.66
N MET A 74 -0.26 20.85 1.09
CA MET A 74 -1.12 21.68 1.94
C MET A 74 -0.45 22.05 3.26
N LYS A 75 0.28 21.11 3.87
CA LYS A 75 1.07 21.37 5.08
C LYS A 75 2.18 22.39 4.82
N GLN A 76 2.93 22.25 3.73
CA GLN A 76 3.99 23.20 3.35
C GLN A 76 3.43 24.60 3.09
N VAL A 77 2.33 24.70 2.33
CA VAL A 77 1.66 25.98 2.05
C VAL A 77 1.19 26.66 3.33
N SER A 78 0.59 25.89 4.25
CA SER A 78 0.16 26.42 5.56
C SER A 78 1.33 26.98 6.37
N GLN A 79 2.45 26.25 6.41
CA GLN A 79 3.66 26.70 7.10
C GLN A 79 4.25 27.98 6.47
N GLN A 80 4.32 28.05 5.14
CA GLN A 80 4.79 29.25 4.45
C GLN A 80 3.90 30.46 4.74
N ASN A 81 2.58 30.28 4.75
CA ASN A 81 1.65 31.36 5.08
C ASN A 81 1.85 31.89 6.52
N GLN A 82 2.15 31.01 7.48
CA GLN A 82 2.49 31.44 8.85
C GLN A 82 3.75 32.30 8.89
N VAL A 83 4.80 31.88 8.17
CA VAL A 83 6.05 32.64 8.07
C VAL A 83 5.80 34.01 7.45
N ILE A 84 5.06 34.08 6.32
CA ILE A 84 4.73 35.33 5.65
C ILE A 84 3.99 36.29 6.60
N GLN A 85 3.00 35.80 7.34
CA GLN A 85 2.27 36.63 8.29
C GLN A 85 3.16 37.14 9.43
N GLN A 86 4.08 36.32 9.94
CA GLN A 86 5.04 36.74 10.95
C GLN A 86 5.98 37.82 10.41
N THR A 87 6.53 37.63 9.21
CA THR A 87 7.40 38.62 8.56
C THR A 87 6.67 39.93 8.34
N GLN A 88 5.42 39.90 7.84
CA GLN A 88 4.62 41.12 7.63
C GLN A 88 4.39 41.90 8.93
N ARG A 89 4.11 41.22 10.05
CA ARG A 89 3.96 41.86 11.36
C ARG A 89 5.25 42.55 11.80
N MET A 90 6.37 41.83 11.74
CA MET A 90 7.69 42.34 12.12
C MET A 90 8.09 43.56 11.26
N THR A 91 7.87 43.50 9.94
CA THR A 91 8.13 44.64 9.06
C THR A 91 7.26 45.84 9.41
N GLY A 92 5.99 45.62 9.77
CA GLY A 92 5.09 46.69 10.24
C GLY A 92 5.56 47.35 11.54
N GLU A 93 6.04 46.56 12.50
CA GLU A 93 6.61 47.05 13.76
C GLU A 93 7.90 47.83 13.54
N LEU A 94 8.81 47.31 12.71
CA LEU A 94 10.04 47.99 12.32
C LEU A 94 9.74 49.34 11.65
N MET A 95 8.77 49.39 10.73
CA MET A 95 8.38 50.66 10.09
C MET A 95 7.87 51.69 11.10
N LYS A 96 7.13 51.26 12.13
CA LYS A 96 6.71 52.17 13.21
C LYS A 96 7.91 52.70 14.01
N GLN A 97 8.84 51.83 14.39
CA GLN A 97 10.05 52.23 15.12
C GLN A 97 10.90 53.21 14.32
N VAL A 98 11.10 52.97 13.01
CA VAL A 98 11.83 53.89 12.13
C VAL A 98 11.12 55.25 12.08
N ALA A 99 9.79 55.28 11.91
CA ALA A 99 9.04 56.52 11.88
C ALA A 99 9.15 57.33 13.18
N GLU A 100 9.11 56.67 14.34
CA GLU A 100 9.28 57.31 15.65
C GLU A 100 10.69 57.90 15.82
N LEU A 101 11.73 57.16 15.44
CA LEU A 101 13.11 57.64 15.50
C LEU A 101 13.35 58.85 14.57
N THR A 102 12.74 58.86 13.39
CA THR A 102 12.87 60.00 12.45
C THR A 102 12.14 61.25 12.89
N LYS A 103 11.08 61.14 13.72
CA LYS A 103 10.35 62.29 14.27
C LYS A 103 11.09 63.02 15.41
N GLY A 104 12.03 62.35 16.07
CA GLY A 104 12.84 62.94 17.15
C GLY A 104 14.13 63.64 16.66
N ALA A 105 14.35 63.71 15.35
CA ALA A 105 15.55 64.27 14.73
C ALA A 105 15.36 65.69 14.15
N GLU A 106 14.18 66.31 14.36
CA GLU A 106 13.88 67.72 14.07
C GLU A 106 14.01 68.56 15.35
#